data_AF-A0A7V1D5R1-F1
#
_entry.id   AF-A0A7V1D5R1-F1
#
_cell.length_a   1.000
_cell.length_b   1.000
_cell.length_c   1.000
_cell.angle_alpha   90.00
_cell.angle_beta   90.00
_cell.angle_gamma   90.00
#
_symmetry.space_group_name_H-M   'P 1'
#
loop_
_entity.id
_entity.type
_entity.pdbx_description
1 polymer ?
#
loop_
_entity_poly.entity_id
_entity_poly.type
_entity_poly.pdbx_seq_one_letter_code
_entity_poly.pdbx_strand_id
1 'polypeptide(L)' 'MIHINENIDSTSLMDIEDMMNHTNGVNDCYMAQDNLHMMAISYDGAKVSSTTLLHKVTDRNLHA' A
#
# COMPACT_ATOMS: atom_id res chain seq x y z
N MET A 1 6.53 1.64 -6.20
CA MET A 1 6.28 0.26 -5.74
C MET A 1 6.55 0.22 -4.26
N ILE A 2 5.62 -0.31 -3.46
CA ILE A 2 5.78 -0.43 -2.01
C ILE A 2 5.96 -1.92 -1.68
N HIS A 3 6.96 -2.21 -0.85
CA HIS A 3 7.22 -3.56 -0.34
C HIS A 3 6.43 -3.77 0.95
N ILE A 4 5.63 -4.82 1.00
CA ILE A 4 4.81 -5.19 2.16
C ILE A 4 5.45 -6.42 2.83
N ASN A 5 5.40 -6.50 4.17
CA ASN A 5 5.96 -7.62 4.93
C ASN A 5 5.43 -8.98 4.42
N GLU A 6 6.32 -9.95 4.28
CA GLU A 6 5.99 -11.25 3.72
C GLU A 6 5.11 -12.14 4.62
N ASN A 7 5.10 -11.85 5.92
CA ASN A 7 4.35 -12.61 6.92
C ASN A 7 2.99 -11.99 7.25
N ILE A 8 2.55 -10.99 6.50
CA ILE A 8 1.27 -10.34 6.71
C ILE A 8 0.12 -11.29 6.34
N ASP A 9 -0.90 -11.35 7.18
CA ASP A 9 -2.09 -12.14 6.88
C ASP A 9 -2.96 -11.47 5.79
N SER A 10 -3.79 -12.26 5.12
CA SER A 10 -4.65 -11.78 4.03
C SER A 10 -5.66 -10.71 4.44
N THR A 11 -6.05 -10.65 5.71
CA THR A 11 -6.98 -9.64 6.25
C THR A 11 -6.26 -8.30 6.38
N SER A 12 -5.07 -8.32 6.97
CA SER A 12 -4.18 -7.17 7.07
C SER A 12 -3.81 -6.62 5.68
N LEU A 13 -3.71 -7.47 4.66
CA LEU A 13 -3.53 -7.04 3.27
C LEU A 13 -4.74 -6.29 2.70
N MET A 14 -5.95 -6.82 2.87
CA MET A 14 -7.18 -6.14 2.43
C MET A 14 -7.33 -4.79 3.13
N ASP A 15 -6.98 -4.71 4.42
CA ASP A 15 -7.02 -3.45 5.17
C ASP A 15 -6.04 -2.41 4.62
N ILE A 16 -4.86 -2.83 4.16
CA ILE A 16 -3.90 -1.92 3.50
C ILE A 16 -4.46 -1.45 2.16
N GLU A 17 -5.01 -2.35 1.36
CA GLU A 17 -5.57 -2.02 0.04
C GLU A 17 -6.74 -1.02 0.18
N ASP A 18 -7.66 -1.27 1.11
CA ASP A 18 -8.78 -0.39 1.39
C ASP A 18 -8.32 0.98 1.90
N MET A 19 -7.33 1.01 2.79
CA MET A 19 -6.74 2.26 3.27
C MET A 19 -6.09 3.08 2.13
N MET A 20 -5.39 2.42 1.21
CA MET A 20 -4.75 3.09 0.09
C MET A 20 -5.79 3.65 -0.88
N ASN A 21 -6.83 2.89 -1.19
CA ASN A 21 -7.93 3.36 -2.03
C ASN A 21 -8.67 4.57 -1.43
N HIS A 22 -8.73 4.68 -0.11
CA HIS A 22 -9.31 5.84 0.58
C HIS A 22 -8.34 7.02 0.78
N THR A 23 -7.08 6.90 0.35
CA THR A 23 -6.10 7.99 0.50
C THR A 23 -6.30 9.02 -0.61
N ASN A 24 -6.57 10.27 -0.22
CA ASN A 24 -6.72 11.37 -1.18
C ASN A 24 -5.48 11.51 -2.08
N GLY A 25 -5.69 11.42 -3.39
CA GLY A 25 -4.63 11.44 -4.39
C GLY A 25 -4.21 10.06 -4.89
N VAL A 26 -4.67 8.96 -4.28
CA VAL A 26 -4.58 7.62 -4.87
C VAL A 26 -5.71 7.45 -5.88
N ASN A 27 -5.36 6.95 -7.06
CA ASN A 27 -6.30 6.68 -8.14
C ASN A 27 -6.64 5.19 -8.20
N ASP A 28 -5.65 4.34 -7.96
CA ASP A 28 -5.79 2.89 -8.04
C ASP A 28 -4.75 2.21 -7.15
N CYS A 29 -5.11 1.06 -6.60
CA CYS A 29 -4.27 0.25 -5.74
C CYS A 29 -4.61 -1.22 -5.98
N TYR A 30 -3.61 -2.01 -6.34
CA TYR A 30 -3.80 -3.44 -6.55
C TYR A 30 -2.57 -4.25 -6.12
N MET A 31 -2.84 -5.47 -5.68
CA MET A 31 -1.81 -6.45 -5.34
C MET A 31 -1.29 -7.15 -6.58
N ALA A 32 0.02 -7.34 -6.68
CA ALA A 32 0.58 -8.16 -7.74
C ALA A 32 0.20 -9.63 -7.51
N GLN A 33 -0.54 -10.25 -8.45
CA GLN A 33 -0.96 -11.65 -8.33
C GLN A 33 0.23 -12.62 -8.22
N ASP A 34 1.36 -12.27 -8.84
CA ASP A 34 2.57 -13.09 -8.82
C ASP A 34 3.44 -12.87 -7.57
N ASN A 35 3.21 -11.79 -6.81
CA ASN A 35 3.98 -11.45 -5.62
C ASN A 35 3.06 -10.79 -4.58
N LEU A 36 2.55 -11.59 -3.66
CA LEU A 36 1.67 -11.17 -2.54
C LEU A 36 2.30 -10.12 -1.60
N HIS A 37 3.58 -9.81 -1.80
CA HIS A 37 4.35 -8.84 -1.00
C HIS A 37 4.60 -7.53 -1.73
N MET A 38 4.10 -7.40 -2.96
CA MET A 38 4.20 -6.18 -3.76
C MET A 38 2.83 -5.58 -4.03
N MET A 39 2.68 -4.33 -3.62
CA MET A 39 1.52 -3.51 -3.94
C MET A 39 1.90 -2.43 -4.95
N ALA A 40 1.13 -2.39 -6.03
CA ALA A 40 1.22 -1.35 -7.04
C ALA A 40 0.18 -0.28 -6.73
N ILE A 41 0.63 0.97 -6.60
CA ILE A 41 -0.23 2.11 -6.31
C ILE A 41 -0.04 3.15 -7.41
N SER A 42 -1.14 3.50 -8.06
CA SER A 42 -1.24 4.62 -8.99
C SER A 42 -1.77 5.84 -8.25
N TYR A 43 -1.03 6.95 -8.29
CA TYR A 43 -1.39 8.15 -7.53
C TYR A 43 -0.99 9.43 -8.27
N ASP A 44 -1.67 10.52 -7.95
CA ASP A 44 -1.37 11.87 -8.40
C ASP A 44 -0.25 12.48 -7.54
N GLY A 45 0.94 12.59 -8.14
CA GLY A 45 2.13 13.15 -7.49
C GLY A 45 2.00 14.61 -7.06
N ALA A 46 0.99 15.35 -7.55
CA ALA A 46 0.70 16.70 -7.07
C ALA A 46 -0.08 16.71 -5.74
N LYS A 47 -0.73 15.59 -5.38
CA LYS A 47 -1.59 15.47 -4.19
C LYS A 47 -0.97 14.61 -3.09
N VAL A 48 -0.23 13.57 -3.47
CA VAL A 48 0.39 12.64 -2.52
C VAL A 48 1.75 12.18 -3.02
N SER A 49 2.67 11.95 -2.09
CA SER A 49 4.03 11.47 -2.40
C SER A 49 4.17 9.98 -2.08
N SER A 50 5.09 9.31 -2.77
CA SER A 50 5.47 7.92 -2.47
C SER A 50 5.92 7.74 -1.02
N THR A 51 6.61 8.73 -0.44
CA THR A 51 7.05 8.70 0.96
C THR A 51 5.88 8.71 1.93
N THR A 52 4.85 9.53 1.66
CA THR A 52 3.63 9.58 2.47
C THR A 52 2.86 8.25 2.40
N LEU A 53 2.78 7.65 1.22
CA LEU A 53 2.15 6.34 1.03
C LEU A 53 2.94 5.25 1.76
N LEU A 54 4.27 5.26 1.67
CA LEU A 54 5.12 4.33 2.41
C LEU A 54 4.91 4.46 3.92
N HIS A 55 4.99 5.68 4.46
CA HIS A 55 4.75 5.95 5.88
C HIS A 55 3.42 5.42 6.38
N LYS A 56 2.34 5.51 5.58
CA LYS A 56 1.03 4.96 5.96
C LYS A 56 1.03 3.44 6.12
N VAL A 57 1.85 2.73 5.34
CA VAL A 57 2.06 1.28 5.51
C VAL A 57 2.95 1.01 6.73
N THR A 58 4.00 1.80 6.91
CA THR A 58 5.00 1.62 7.97
C THR A 58 4.47 1.95 9.37
N ASP A 59 3.65 3.00 9.53
CA ASP A 59 3.09 3.45 10.83
C ASP A 59 2.22 2.39 11.50
N ARG A 60 1.74 1.38 10.76
CA ARG A 60 0.96 0.26 11.30
C ARG A 60 1.80 -0.91 11.84
N ASN A 61 3.13 -0.80 11.93
CA ASN A 61 4.03 -1.93 12.23
C ASN A 61 3.91 -3.10 11.23
N LEU A 62 3.46 -2.85 10.00
CA LEU A 62 3.27 -3.87 8.95
C LEU A 62 4.48 -4.00 8.02
N HIS A 63 5.66 -3.58 8.48
CA HIS A 63 6.94 -3.74 7.80
C HIS A 63 7.80 -4.79 8.52
N ALA A 64 8.65 -5.47 7.77
CA ALA A 64 9.87 -6.09 8.31
C ALA A 64 10.98 -5.03 8.38
#